data_AF-F3ZN82-F1
#
_entry.id   AF-F3ZN82-F1
#
_cell.length_a   1.000
_cell.length_b   1.000
_cell.length_c   1.000
_cell.angle_alpha   90.00
_cell.angle_beta   90.00
_cell.angle_gamma   90.00
#
_symmetry.space_group_name_H-M   'P 1'
#
loop_
_entity.id
_entity.type
_entity.pdbx_description
1 polymer ?
#
loop_
_entity_poly.entity_id
_entity_poly.type
_entity_poly.pdbx_seq_one_letter_code
_entity_poly.pdbx_strand_id
1 'polypeptide(L)'
;MTDLPHNEYMAAVADALAARDIAPAQWWTSEDDSGAGTDRLDAVFQWHTGVADRDHWPHGVYLSWDQYDGWRLIEAGGGRNIYDLSPDSLIYCDPRQVAADVQARLTHGLDGWSPGPICVVGARWDVRPTMAAVERWEAAA
;
A
#
# COMPACT_ATOMS: atom_id res chain seq x y z
N MET A 1 15.39 -12.49 -8.42
CA MET A 1 14.61 -11.24 -8.33
C MET A 1 15.59 -10.15 -7.97
N THR A 2 15.63 -9.07 -8.76
CA THR A 2 16.38 -7.87 -8.40
C THR A 2 15.74 -7.28 -7.16
N ASP A 3 16.56 -6.95 -6.17
CA ASP A 3 16.06 -6.29 -4.96
C ASP A 3 15.75 -4.83 -5.33
N LEU A 4 14.47 -4.45 -5.31
CA LEU A 4 14.02 -3.09 -5.61
C LEU A 4 14.11 -2.23 -4.34
N PRO A 5 14.41 -0.93 -4.46
CA PRO A 5 14.73 -0.09 -3.30
C PRO A 5 13.56 0.09 -2.32
N HIS A 6 12.31 -0.17 -2.73
CA HIS A 6 11.13 -0.13 -1.86
C HIS A 6 10.74 -1.50 -1.27
N ASN A 7 11.47 -2.58 -1.55
CA ASN A 7 11.14 -3.93 -1.05
C ASN A 7 11.05 -4.01 0.47
N GLU A 8 12.02 -3.42 1.18
CA GLU A 8 12.04 -3.42 2.65
C GLU A 8 10.83 -2.67 3.22
N TYR A 9 10.46 -1.56 2.61
CA TYR A 9 9.28 -0.80 3.00
C TYR A 9 7.98 -1.60 2.75
N MET A 10 7.87 -2.29 1.62
CA MET A 10 6.69 -3.12 1.32
C MET A 10 6.58 -4.34 2.24
N ALA A 11 7.70 -4.94 2.64
CA ALA A 11 7.71 -5.97 3.68
C ALA A 11 7.20 -5.42 5.03
N ALA A 12 7.64 -4.22 5.42
CA ALA A 12 7.17 -3.58 6.65
C ALA A 12 5.65 -3.24 6.61
N VAL A 13 5.11 -2.89 5.43
CA VAL A 13 3.66 -2.72 5.22
C VAL A 13 2.93 -4.06 5.34
N ALA A 14 3.45 -5.15 4.76
CA ALA A 14 2.86 -6.49 4.94
C ALA A 14 2.79 -6.89 6.42
N ASP A 15 3.86 -6.66 7.18
CA ASP A 15 3.92 -6.95 8.62
C ASP A 15 2.90 -6.11 9.40
N ALA A 16 2.77 -4.83 9.08
CA ALA A 16 1.81 -3.94 9.72
C ALA A 16 0.35 -4.32 9.41
N LEU A 17 0.06 -4.78 8.19
CA LEU A 17 -1.25 -5.32 7.79
C LEU A 17 -1.56 -6.61 8.56
N ALA A 18 -0.59 -7.52 8.66
CA ALA A 18 -0.73 -8.76 9.42
C ALA A 18 -0.98 -8.51 10.92
N ALA A 19 -0.31 -7.52 11.51
CA ALA A 19 -0.53 -7.12 12.91
C ALA A 19 -1.93 -6.55 13.20
N ARG A 20 -2.72 -6.27 12.16
CA ARG A 20 -4.12 -5.81 12.24
C ARG A 20 -5.13 -6.86 11.79
N ASP A 21 -4.72 -8.13 11.73
CA ASP A 21 -5.53 -9.27 11.29
C ASP A 21 -6.08 -9.13 9.86
N ILE A 22 -5.39 -8.34 9.01
CA ILE A 22 -5.72 -8.14 7.59
C ILE A 22 -4.52 -8.50 6.71
N ALA A 23 -3.83 -9.59 7.03
CA ALA A 23 -2.71 -10.07 6.22
C ALA A 23 -3.14 -10.32 4.76
N PRO A 24 -2.41 -9.78 3.77
CA PRO A 24 -2.68 -10.06 2.36
C PRO A 24 -2.35 -11.51 2.02
N ALA A 25 -3.09 -12.10 1.10
CA ALA A 25 -2.84 -13.46 0.63
C ALA A 25 -1.54 -13.55 -0.20
N GLN A 26 -1.26 -12.49 -0.96
CA GLN A 26 -0.01 -12.33 -1.70
C GLN A 26 0.30 -10.86 -1.90
N TRP A 27 1.59 -10.55 -2.10
CA TRP A 27 2.04 -9.23 -2.49
C TRP A 27 3.32 -9.32 -3.33
N TRP A 28 3.59 -8.30 -4.13
CA TRP A 28 4.81 -8.20 -4.93
C TRP A 28 5.18 -6.74 -5.18
N THR A 29 6.44 -6.52 -5.53
CA THR A 29 6.95 -5.27 -6.07
C THR A 29 7.28 -5.44 -7.54
N SER A 30 7.22 -4.34 -8.28
CA SER A 30 7.61 -4.31 -9.69
C SER A 30 8.20 -2.96 -10.04
N GLU A 31 8.95 -2.97 -11.14
CA GLU A 31 9.29 -1.79 -11.92
C GLU A 31 8.35 -1.77 -13.13
N ASP A 32 7.73 -0.63 -13.41
CA ASP A 32 6.90 -0.44 -14.59
C ASP A 32 7.78 -0.31 -15.84
N ASP A 33 8.07 -1.44 -16.46
CA ASP A 33 8.79 -1.52 -17.74
C ASP A 33 7.81 -1.47 -18.94
N SER A 34 6.68 -0.75 -18.82
CA SER A 34 5.67 -0.64 -19.89
C SER A 34 6.17 0.07 -21.16
N GLY A 35 7.44 0.46 -21.22
CA GLY A 35 8.06 1.12 -22.37
C GLY A 35 7.60 2.58 -22.56
N ALA A 36 6.87 3.14 -21.60
CA ALA A 36 6.35 4.51 -21.62
C ALA A 36 7.34 5.58 -21.13
N GLY A 37 8.58 5.18 -20.78
CA GLY A 37 9.68 6.11 -20.51
C GLY A 37 9.74 6.68 -19.09
N THR A 38 9.11 6.03 -18.11
CA THR A 38 9.28 6.34 -16.69
C THR A 38 9.51 5.04 -15.93
N ASP A 39 10.74 4.83 -15.48
CA ASP A 39 11.05 3.73 -14.56
C ASP A 39 10.30 4.01 -13.25
N ARG A 40 9.21 3.28 -13.02
CA ARG A 40 8.33 3.51 -11.88
C ARG A 40 8.33 2.32 -10.94
N LEU A 41 8.55 2.59 -9.65
CA LEU A 41 8.39 1.58 -8.63
C LEU A 41 6.91 1.44 -8.24
N ASP A 42 6.44 0.20 -8.29
CA ASP A 42 5.07 -0.18 -7.96
C ASP A 42 5.06 -1.31 -6.93
N ALA A 43 3.97 -1.40 -6.17
CA ALA A 43 3.70 -2.55 -5.31
C ALA A 43 2.21 -2.86 -5.26
N VAL A 44 1.90 -4.14 -5.09
CA VAL A 44 0.52 -4.62 -4.96
C VAL A 44 0.41 -5.59 -3.81
N PHE A 45 -0.60 -5.40 -2.96
CA PHE A 45 -1.05 -6.37 -1.96
C PHE A 45 -2.45 -6.84 -2.34
N GLN A 46 -2.70 -8.14 -2.30
CA GLN A 46 -3.97 -8.73 -2.72
C GLN A 46 -4.63 -9.51 -1.59
N TRP A 47 -5.93 -9.28 -1.41
CA TRP A 47 -6.80 -10.10 -0.59
C TRP A 47 -7.78 -10.87 -1.47
N HIS A 48 -7.91 -12.16 -1.18
CA HIS A 48 -9.01 -12.96 -1.71
C HIS A 48 -10.32 -12.62 -0.99
N THR A 49 -11.42 -13.21 -1.44
CA THR A 49 -12.74 -12.98 -0.85
C THR A 49 -12.76 -13.33 0.64
N GLY A 50 -13.39 -12.48 1.46
CA GLY A 50 -13.65 -12.74 2.88
C GLY A 50 -12.86 -11.92 3.91
N VAL A 51 -11.84 -11.14 3.49
CA VAL A 51 -11.12 -10.22 4.41
C VAL A 51 -11.79 -8.84 4.50
N ALA A 52 -12.66 -8.54 3.55
CA ALA A 52 -13.38 -7.28 3.45
C ALA A 52 -14.88 -7.55 3.47
N ASP A 53 -15.66 -6.57 3.92
CA ASP A 53 -17.12 -6.63 3.86
C ASP A 53 -17.57 -6.90 2.42
N ARG A 54 -18.32 -8.00 2.21
CA ARG A 54 -18.76 -8.45 0.89
C ARG A 54 -19.74 -7.48 0.24
N ASP A 55 -20.44 -6.65 1.03
CA ASP A 55 -21.34 -5.63 0.50
C ASP A 55 -20.55 -4.47 -0.12
N HIS A 56 -19.31 -4.24 0.35
CA HIS A 56 -18.42 -3.19 -0.15
C HIS A 56 -17.42 -3.69 -1.19
N TRP A 57 -16.94 -4.94 -1.05
CA TRP A 57 -15.85 -5.50 -1.86
C TRP A 57 -16.20 -6.91 -2.37
N PRO A 58 -17.25 -7.05 -3.22
CA PRO A 58 -17.84 -8.35 -3.54
C PRO A 58 -16.89 -9.31 -4.28
N HIS A 59 -15.87 -8.78 -4.95
CA HIS A 59 -14.94 -9.57 -5.79
C HIS A 59 -13.54 -9.72 -5.17
N GLY A 60 -13.30 -9.14 -3.99
CA GLY A 60 -11.97 -8.99 -3.40
C GLY A 60 -11.38 -7.60 -3.64
N VAL A 61 -10.14 -7.40 -3.20
CA VAL A 61 -9.51 -6.07 -3.15
C VAL A 61 -7.99 -6.16 -3.33
N TYR A 62 -7.46 -5.15 -4.00
CA TYR A 62 -6.04 -4.88 -4.16
C TYR A 62 -5.71 -3.57 -3.44
N LEU A 63 -4.57 -3.52 -2.75
CA LEU A 63 -3.92 -2.28 -2.37
C LEU A 63 -2.76 -2.08 -3.33
N SER A 64 -2.86 -1.05 -4.16
CA SER A 64 -1.81 -0.61 -5.07
C SER A 64 -1.04 0.52 -4.43
N TRP A 65 0.26 0.54 -4.68
CA TRP A 65 1.14 1.64 -4.39
C TRP A 65 1.94 2.01 -5.64
N ASP A 66 2.08 3.31 -5.84
CA ASP A 66 2.84 3.94 -6.92
C ASP A 66 3.76 4.99 -6.29
N GLN A 67 5.03 5.06 -6.72
CA GLN A 67 6.01 5.97 -6.13
C GLN A 67 5.69 7.47 -6.25
N TYR A 68 4.77 7.85 -7.14
CA TYR A 68 4.34 9.22 -7.39
C TYR A 68 2.93 9.50 -6.86
N ASP A 69 2.05 8.52 -6.97
CA ASP A 69 0.63 8.67 -6.62
C ASP A 69 0.28 8.14 -5.23
N GLY A 70 1.17 7.37 -4.59
CA GLY A 70 0.95 6.80 -3.27
C GLY A 70 -0.02 5.62 -3.28
N TRP A 71 -0.89 5.56 -2.28
CA TRP A 71 -1.67 4.35 -1.97
C TRP A 71 -3.12 4.41 -2.45
N ARG A 72 -3.58 3.33 -3.08
CA ARG A 72 -4.97 3.16 -3.56
C ARG A 72 -5.51 1.76 -3.28
N LEU A 73 -6.73 1.67 -2.76
CA LEU A 73 -7.51 0.44 -2.73
C LEU A 73 -8.35 0.32 -4.01
N ILE A 74 -8.31 -0.85 -4.63
CA ILE A 74 -8.94 -1.14 -5.92
C ILE A 74 -9.72 -2.44 -5.80
N GLU A 75 -11.00 -2.45 -6.15
CA GLU A 75 -11.79 -3.68 -6.18
C GLU A 75 -11.26 -4.64 -7.24
N ALA A 76 -11.20 -5.92 -6.90
CA ALA A 76 -10.79 -6.94 -7.82
C ALA A 76 -11.83 -7.17 -8.92
N GLY A 77 -11.41 -7.34 -10.18
CA GLY A 77 -12.34 -7.58 -11.30
C GLY A 77 -12.80 -6.32 -12.04
N GLY A 78 -12.34 -5.13 -11.66
CA GLY A 78 -12.42 -3.92 -12.49
C GLY A 78 -12.68 -2.64 -11.69
N GLY A 79 -12.17 -1.52 -12.21
CA GLY A 79 -12.06 -0.20 -11.54
C GLY A 79 -13.37 0.55 -11.26
N ARG A 80 -14.44 -0.13 -10.84
CA ARG A 80 -15.65 0.52 -10.32
C ARG A 80 -15.40 1.20 -8.99
N ASN A 81 -14.59 0.56 -8.14
CA ASN A 81 -14.27 1.01 -6.80
C ASN A 81 -12.75 1.24 -6.72
N ILE A 82 -12.32 2.49 -6.85
CA ILE A 82 -10.93 2.94 -6.69
C ILE A 82 -10.92 4.04 -5.64
N TYR A 83 -10.09 3.87 -4.62
CA TYR A 83 -10.07 4.74 -3.46
C TYR A 83 -8.64 5.05 -3.03
N ASP A 84 -8.27 6.32 -3.09
CA ASP A 84 -7.05 6.78 -2.44
C ASP A 84 -7.16 6.55 -0.92
N LEU A 85 -6.05 6.16 -0.27
CA LEU A 85 -5.98 6.16 1.19
C LEU A 85 -6.04 7.60 1.73
N SER A 86 -6.09 7.75 3.05
CA SER A 86 -6.19 9.09 3.64
C SER A 86 -4.97 9.95 3.29
N PRO A 87 -5.07 11.29 3.34
CA PRO A 87 -3.93 12.18 3.15
C PRO A 87 -2.75 11.93 4.10
N ASP A 88 -2.99 11.21 5.21
CA ASP A 88 -1.94 10.83 6.17
C ASP A 88 -1.13 9.61 5.67
N SER A 89 -1.65 8.84 4.71
CA SER A 89 -0.99 7.71 4.06
C SER A 89 -0.20 8.12 2.82
N LEU A 90 0.90 8.86 3.03
CA LEU A 90 1.82 9.28 1.97
C LEU A 90 2.65 8.11 1.40
N ILE A 91 3.32 8.35 0.27
CA ILE A 91 4.13 7.38 -0.51
C ILE A 91 5.09 6.58 0.40
N TYR A 92 5.76 7.23 1.35
CA TYR A 92 6.61 6.59 2.36
C TYR A 92 6.21 7.03 3.76
N CYS A 93 4.96 6.80 4.15
CA CYS A 93 4.51 7.07 5.53
C CYS A 93 4.88 5.92 6.48
N ASP A 94 4.47 6.01 7.74
CA ASP A 94 4.65 4.89 8.67
C ASP A 94 3.77 3.71 8.21
N PRO A 95 4.31 2.48 8.03
CA PRO A 95 3.55 1.31 7.59
C PRO A 95 2.29 1.03 8.44
N ARG A 96 2.32 1.42 9.72
CA ARG A 96 1.17 1.27 10.63
C ARG A 96 0.02 2.22 10.29
N GLN A 97 0.29 3.38 9.68
CA GLN A 97 -0.73 4.30 9.17
C GLN A 97 -1.44 3.67 7.98
N VAL A 98 -0.68 3.15 7.00
CA VAL A 98 -1.23 2.43 5.84
C VAL A 98 -2.14 1.31 6.32
N ALA A 99 -1.66 0.47 7.25
CA ALA A 99 -2.46 -0.62 7.77
C ALA A 99 -3.72 -0.16 8.52
N ALA A 100 -3.66 0.95 9.25
CA ALA A 100 -4.84 1.52 9.92
C ALA A 100 -5.90 1.98 8.93
N ASP A 101 -5.49 2.73 7.91
CA ASP A 101 -6.37 3.24 6.87
C ASP A 101 -6.99 2.08 6.07
N VAL A 102 -6.19 1.10 5.68
CA VAL A 102 -6.68 -0.10 4.97
C VAL A 102 -7.69 -0.84 5.82
N GLN A 103 -7.38 -1.14 7.09
CA GLN A 103 -8.31 -1.83 7.98
C GLN A 103 -9.64 -1.08 8.10
N ALA A 104 -9.59 0.24 8.27
CA ALA A 104 -10.79 1.07 8.37
C ALA A 104 -11.65 0.96 7.11
N ARG A 105 -11.03 1.03 5.92
CA ARG A 105 -11.74 0.91 4.63
C ARG A 105 -12.30 -0.49 4.36
N LEU A 106 -11.57 -1.54 4.72
CA LEU A 106 -12.03 -2.92 4.57
C LEU A 106 -13.21 -3.24 5.51
N THR A 107 -13.25 -2.62 6.69
CA THR A 107 -14.26 -2.87 7.72
C THR A 107 -15.50 -2.00 7.57
N HIS A 108 -15.34 -0.71 7.25
CA HIS A 108 -16.44 0.26 7.25
C HIS A 108 -16.88 0.69 5.84
N GLY A 109 -16.23 0.16 4.80
CA GLY A 109 -16.57 0.48 3.42
C GLY A 109 -16.10 1.86 2.96
N LEU A 110 -16.68 2.30 1.85
CA LEU A 110 -16.21 3.44 1.05
C LEU A 110 -16.53 4.79 1.71
N ASP A 111 -17.63 4.83 2.46
CA ASP A 111 -18.05 5.97 3.28
C ASP A 111 -17.51 5.91 4.72
N GLY A 112 -16.78 4.84 5.02
CA GLY A 112 -16.36 4.47 6.36
C GLY A 112 -15.06 5.13 6.78
N TRP A 113 -15.18 6.15 7.63
CA TRP A 113 -14.25 6.57 8.68
C TRP A 113 -12.73 6.48 8.38
N SER A 114 -12.06 7.63 8.32
CA SER A 114 -10.58 7.68 8.39
C SER A 114 -10.14 7.66 9.86
N PRO A 115 -9.20 6.77 10.26
CA PRO A 115 -8.73 6.69 11.64
C PRO A 115 -7.98 7.94 12.13
N GLY A 116 -7.76 8.93 11.25
CA GLY A 116 -6.86 10.05 11.53
C GLY A 116 -5.42 9.59 11.66
N PRO A 117 -4.49 10.51 11.96
CA PRO A 117 -3.09 10.17 12.13
C PRO A 117 -2.92 9.25 13.33
N ILE A 118 -2.22 8.13 13.13
CA ILE A 118 -1.92 7.21 14.23
C ILE A 118 -1.06 7.92 15.28
N CYS A 119 -1.51 7.88 16.53
CA CYS A 119 -0.65 8.24 17.66
C CYS A 119 0.42 7.15 17.81
N VAL A 120 1.61 7.38 17.25
CA VAL A 120 2.68 6.38 17.27
C VAL A 120 3.13 6.12 18.70
N VAL A 121 2.88 4.91 19.19
CA VAL A 121 3.52 4.35 20.38
C VAL A 121 4.72 3.53 19.91
N GLY A 122 5.92 3.85 20.40
CA GLY A 122 7.17 3.18 20.03
C GLY A 122 7.96 3.87 18.91
N ALA A 123 8.97 3.18 18.38
CA ALA A 123 9.80 3.69 17.30
C ALA A 123 8.96 3.90 16.03
N ARG A 124 9.11 5.09 15.43
CA ARG A 124 8.56 5.44 14.10
C ARG A 124 9.39 4.78 13.02
N TRP A 125 8.75 4.45 11.91
CA TRP A 125 9.47 4.10 10.69
C TRP A 125 10.37 5.26 10.26
N ASP A 126 11.64 4.98 10.02
CA ASP A 126 12.56 5.95 9.45
C ASP A 126 12.47 5.86 7.92
N VAL A 127 11.88 6.87 7.29
CA VAL A 127 11.63 6.91 5.85
C VAL A 127 12.89 7.23 5.05
N ARG A 128 13.90 7.83 5.69
CA ARG A 128 15.09 8.38 5.03
C ARG A 128 15.91 7.33 4.26
N PRO A 129 16.14 6.11 4.80
CA PRO A 129 16.87 5.07 4.06
C PRO A 129 16.17 4.64 2.79
N THR A 130 14.84 4.46 2.82
CA THR A 130 14.03 4.10 1.64
C THR A 130 14.10 5.21 0.59
N MET A 131 13.86 6.46 0.98
CA MET A 131 13.94 7.60 0.05
C MET A 131 15.33 7.72 -0.59
N ALA A 132 16.41 7.60 0.21
CA ALA A 132 17.77 7.65 -0.31
C ALA A 132 18.13 6.44 -1.19
N ALA A 133 17.48 5.29 -1.03
CA ALA A 133 17.65 4.15 -1.93
C ALA A 133 16.94 4.40 -3.27
N VAL A 134 15.74 4.96 -3.23
CA VAL A 134 14.95 5.32 -4.42
C VAL A 134 15.64 6.41 -5.23
N GLU A 135 16.10 7.50 -4.59
CA GLU A 135 16.85 8.57 -5.26
C GLU A 135 18.10 8.05 -5.98
N ARG A 136 18.81 7.08 -5.37
CA ARG A 136 19.99 6.46 -6.00
C ARG A 136 19.63 5.57 -7.18
N TRP A 137 18.48 4.91 -7.11
CA TRP A 137 17.97 4.07 -8.18
C TRP A 137 17.51 4.92 -9.36
N GLU A 138 16.74 5.98 -9.11
CA GLU A 138 16.31 6.95 -10.14
C GLU A 138 17.51 7.64 -10.83
N ALA A 139 18.61 7.89 -10.12
CA ALA A 139 19.82 8.47 -10.71
C ALA A 139 20.67 7.47 -11.53
N ALA A 140 20.39 6.17 -11.42
CA ALA A 140 21.11 5.10 -12.11
C ALA A 140 20.35 4.54 -13.32
N ALA A 141 19.06 4.84 -13.43
CA ALA A 141 18.19 4.59 -14.57
C ALA A 141 18.46 5.59 -15.70
#